data_AF-A0A067KJK8-F1
#
_entry.id   AF-A0A067KJK8-F1
#
_cell.length_a   1.000
_cell.length_b   1.000
_cell.length_c   1.000
_cell.angle_alpha   90.00
_cell.angle_beta   90.00
_cell.angle_gamma   90.00
#
_symmetry.space_group_name_H-M   'P 1'
#
loop_
_entity.id
_entity.type
_entity.pdbx_description
1 polymer ?
#
loop_
_entity_poly.entity_id
_entity_poly.type
_entity_poly.pdbx_seq_one_letter_code
_entity_poly.pdbx_strand_id
1 'polypeptide(L)'
;MGSGADDYQKRHSHNQQLHAKYKLKMLVLVILTNLLTIYIFAGPSLSLKLPSYTNHIPFPIWDSNHLPQELNSTKQQLATSYLLLDELHHKLNSTNLLVQALLMELSKQPVKDSDDNNDKFIIDGFFDEVMLAIAPHKLPLGYSPRTGSDEVYPPVGAGCLRYQEELTKYMSYEIGGECPVDDVFANRLMLRGCEPLPRRRCRV
;
A
#
# COMPACT_ATOMS: atom_id res chain seq x y z
N MET A 1 -62.84 -39.46 67.99
CA MET A 1 -62.97 -38.57 66.82
C MET A 1 -61.56 -38.34 66.28
N GLY A 2 -61.23 -38.79 65.06
CA GLY A 2 -59.85 -38.63 64.55
C GLY A 2 -59.48 -39.32 63.23
N SER A 3 -60.40 -39.96 62.50
CA SER A 3 -60.04 -40.75 61.31
C SER A 3 -60.21 -40.02 59.97
N GLY A 4 -60.77 -38.81 59.97
CA GLY A 4 -61.05 -38.06 58.74
C GLY A 4 -59.85 -37.25 58.23
N ALA A 5 -59.07 -36.65 59.12
CA ALA A 5 -57.98 -35.73 58.74
C ALA A 5 -56.82 -36.44 58.01
N ASP A 6 -56.49 -37.67 58.43
CA ASP A 6 -55.35 -38.42 57.89
C ASP A 6 -55.57 -38.87 56.43
N ASP A 7 -56.81 -39.13 56.03
CA ASP A 7 -57.13 -39.65 54.70
C ASP A 7 -57.13 -38.54 53.63
N TYR A 8 -57.55 -37.32 53.99
CA TYR A 8 -57.42 -36.15 53.13
C TYR A 8 -55.96 -35.77 52.86
N GLN A 9 -55.10 -35.89 53.88
CA GLN A 9 -53.68 -35.53 53.79
C GLN A 9 -52.91 -36.51 52.88
N LYS A 10 -53.26 -37.80 52.92
CA LYS A 10 -52.67 -38.85 52.07
C LYS A 10 -53.03 -38.67 50.59
N ARG A 11 -54.26 -38.26 50.28
CA ARG A 11 -54.72 -37.99 48.91
C ARG A 11 -54.09 -36.74 48.31
N HIS A 12 -53.88 -35.69 49.12
CA HIS A 12 -53.15 -34.49 48.70
C HIS A 12 -51.66 -34.77 48.43
N SER A 13 -51.00 -35.56 49.28
CA SER A 13 -49.61 -35.97 49.10
C SER A 13 -49.42 -36.82 47.83
N HIS A 14 -50.34 -37.76 47.56
CA HIS A 14 -50.31 -38.57 46.34
C HIS A 14 -50.48 -37.72 45.06
N ASN A 15 -51.40 -36.75 45.07
CA ASN A 15 -51.60 -35.84 43.94
C ASN A 15 -50.41 -34.91 43.73
N GLN A 16 -49.79 -34.39 44.80
CA GLN A 16 -48.54 -33.62 44.71
C GLN A 16 -47.38 -34.46 44.15
N GLN A 17 -47.25 -35.73 44.56
CA GLN A 17 -46.23 -36.64 44.02
C GLN A 17 -46.46 -36.94 42.53
N LEU A 18 -47.69 -37.11 42.10
CA LEU A 18 -48.02 -37.27 40.67
C LEU A 18 -47.64 -36.00 39.89
N HIS A 19 -48.02 -34.83 40.40
CA HIS A 19 -47.73 -33.55 39.75
C HIS A 19 -46.22 -33.28 39.63
N ALA A 20 -45.45 -33.64 40.66
CA ALA A 20 -43.99 -33.57 40.65
C ALA A 20 -43.38 -34.54 39.63
N LYS A 21 -43.90 -35.76 39.51
CA LYS A 21 -43.50 -36.75 38.49
C LYS A 21 -43.76 -36.23 37.07
N TYR A 22 -44.91 -35.59 36.83
CA TYR A 22 -45.21 -35.00 35.52
C TYR A 22 -44.30 -33.81 35.20
N LYS A 23 -44.04 -32.93 36.17
CA LYS A 23 -43.10 -31.82 35.97
C LYS A 23 -41.68 -32.31 35.67
N LEU A 24 -41.22 -33.35 36.37
CA LEU A 24 -39.93 -33.99 36.11
C LEU A 24 -39.87 -34.57 34.69
N LYS A 25 -40.92 -35.29 34.25
CA LYS A 25 -41.01 -35.85 32.90
C LYS A 25 -40.95 -34.76 31.82
N MET A 26 -41.65 -33.65 32.02
CA MET A 26 -41.62 -32.51 31.10
C MET A 26 -40.23 -31.87 31.03
N LEU A 27 -39.57 -31.70 32.19
CA LEU A 27 -38.22 -31.14 32.26
C LEU A 27 -37.20 -32.05 31.55
N VAL A 28 -37.28 -33.36 31.79
CA VAL A 28 -36.46 -34.37 31.10
C VAL A 28 -36.69 -34.34 29.59
N LEU A 29 -37.95 -34.22 29.15
CA LEU A 29 -38.29 -34.14 27.74
C LEU A 29 -37.68 -32.89 27.09
N VAL A 30 -37.75 -31.73 27.75
CA VAL A 30 -37.14 -30.48 27.28
C VAL A 30 -35.62 -30.57 27.22
N ILE A 31 -34.97 -31.20 28.21
CA ILE A 31 -33.51 -31.41 28.19
C ILE A 31 -33.12 -32.35 27.05
N LEU A 32 -33.85 -33.45 26.85
CA LEU A 32 -33.59 -34.40 25.77
C LEU A 32 -33.77 -33.76 24.40
N THR A 33 -34.82 -32.96 24.20
CA THR A 33 -35.01 -32.26 22.94
C THR A 33 -33.94 -31.21 22.69
N ASN A 34 -33.50 -30.46 23.71
CA ASN A 34 -32.38 -29.52 23.57
C ASN A 34 -31.03 -30.22 23.33
N LEU A 35 -30.77 -31.35 24.00
CA LEU A 35 -29.57 -32.13 23.74
C LEU A 35 -29.59 -32.72 22.33
N LEU A 36 -30.75 -33.17 21.85
CA LEU A 36 -30.91 -33.66 20.49
C LEU A 36 -30.70 -32.53 19.46
N THR A 37 -31.21 -31.32 19.70
CA THR A 37 -30.97 -30.18 18.81
C THR A 37 -29.50 -29.77 18.82
N ILE A 38 -28.86 -29.68 19.98
CA ILE A 38 -27.42 -29.40 20.07
C ILE A 38 -26.62 -30.50 19.36
N TYR A 39 -26.99 -31.77 19.49
CA TYR A 39 -26.29 -32.86 18.83
C TYR A 39 -26.44 -32.82 17.31
N ILE A 40 -27.61 -32.43 16.78
CA ILE A 40 -27.85 -32.29 15.35
C ILE A 40 -27.10 -31.07 14.77
N PHE A 41 -27.09 -29.94 15.50
CA PHE A 41 -26.53 -28.67 14.99
C PHE A 41 -25.05 -28.45 15.32
N ALA A 42 -24.53 -29.05 16.39
CA ALA A 42 -23.15 -28.91 16.85
C ALA A 42 -22.35 -30.22 16.83
N GLY A 43 -22.98 -31.35 16.47
CA GLY A 43 -22.29 -32.63 16.31
C GLY A 43 -21.34 -32.60 15.11
N PRO A 44 -20.09 -33.08 15.24
CA PRO A 44 -19.23 -33.26 14.09
C PRO A 44 -19.85 -34.38 13.23
N SER A 45 -20.08 -34.06 11.95
CA SER A 45 -20.31 -35.02 10.87
C SER A 45 -21.43 -36.05 11.05
N LEU A 46 -22.69 -35.63 10.86
CA LEU A 46 -23.74 -36.53 10.37
C LEU A 46 -23.44 -36.90 8.91
N SER A 47 -22.61 -37.92 8.69
CA SER A 47 -22.40 -38.56 7.39
C SER A 47 -23.61 -39.44 7.04
N LEU A 48 -24.74 -38.79 6.77
CA LEU A 48 -25.95 -39.43 6.27
C LEU A 48 -25.78 -39.65 4.76
N LYS A 49 -25.36 -40.85 4.35
CA LYS A 49 -25.41 -41.29 2.94
C LYS A 49 -26.87 -41.50 2.54
N LEU A 50 -27.56 -40.42 2.13
CA LEU A 50 -28.88 -40.53 1.50
C LEU A 50 -28.73 -40.90 0.02
N PRO A 51 -29.54 -41.84 -0.50
CA PRO A 51 -29.52 -42.23 -1.91
C PRO A 51 -30.01 -41.10 -2.83
N SER A 52 -29.35 -40.96 -3.98
CA SER A 52 -29.40 -39.85 -4.96
C SER A 52 -30.73 -39.64 -5.70
N TYR A 53 -31.85 -39.38 -5.02
CA TYR A 53 -33.11 -39.06 -5.71
C TYR A 53 -33.86 -37.84 -5.17
N THR A 54 -33.16 -36.78 -4.77
CA THR A 54 -33.76 -35.43 -4.71
C THR A 54 -32.72 -34.39 -5.12
N ASN A 55 -32.75 -34.01 -6.40
CA ASN A 55 -32.18 -32.75 -6.87
C ASN A 55 -32.84 -31.57 -6.12
N HIS A 56 -32.18 -30.41 -6.07
CA HIS A 56 -32.70 -29.07 -5.73
C HIS A 56 -32.88 -28.61 -4.27
N ILE A 57 -31.99 -28.99 -3.33
CA ILE A 57 -31.83 -28.18 -2.11
C ILE A 57 -30.34 -27.88 -1.84
N PRO A 58 -29.89 -26.61 -1.96
CA PRO A 58 -28.52 -26.23 -1.65
C PRO A 58 -28.39 -25.97 -0.15
N PHE A 59 -28.33 -27.03 0.66
CA PHE A 59 -27.81 -26.89 2.01
C PHE A 59 -26.28 -27.03 1.94
N PRO A 60 -25.49 -26.04 2.40
CA PRO A 60 -24.05 -26.18 2.49
C PRO A 60 -23.76 -27.17 3.61
N ILE A 61 -23.70 -28.45 3.28
CA ILE A 61 -23.27 -29.49 4.21
C ILE A 61 -21.80 -29.17 4.50
N TRP A 62 -21.55 -28.70 5.73
CA TRP A 62 -20.24 -28.30 6.21
C TRP A 62 -19.27 -29.48 6.13
N ASP A 63 -18.47 -29.51 5.07
CA ASP A 63 -17.41 -30.49 4.89
C ASP A 63 -16.32 -30.19 5.92
N SER A 64 -16.23 -31.04 6.96
CA SER A 64 -15.34 -30.83 8.12
C SER A 64 -13.86 -30.78 7.74
N ASN A 65 -13.51 -31.22 6.52
CA ASN A 65 -12.14 -31.23 6.02
C ASN A 65 -11.77 -29.97 5.21
N HIS A 66 -12.77 -29.17 4.79
CA HIS A 66 -12.55 -27.97 3.97
C HIS A 66 -11.82 -26.86 4.75
N LEU A 67 -12.27 -26.59 5.98
CA LEU A 67 -11.68 -25.58 6.87
C LEU A 67 -10.21 -25.83 7.23
N PRO A 68 -9.79 -27.04 7.69
CA PRO A 68 -8.38 -27.29 7.98
C PRO A 68 -7.51 -27.27 6.72
N GLN A 69 -8.06 -27.66 5.56
CA GLN A 69 -7.35 -27.57 4.28
C GLN A 69 -7.13 -26.12 3.85
N GLU A 70 -8.15 -25.26 3.97
CA GLU A 70 -8.03 -23.81 3.75
C GLU A 70 -7.05 -23.17 4.73
N LEU A 71 -7.05 -23.58 6.01
CA LEU A 71 -6.08 -23.09 6.99
C LEU A 71 -4.64 -23.47 6.63
N ASN A 72 -4.42 -24.68 6.14
CA ASN A 72 -3.10 -25.13 5.72
C ASN A 72 -2.64 -24.41 4.44
N SER A 73 -3.57 -24.23 3.48
CA SER A 73 -3.36 -23.45 2.25
C SER A 73 -2.97 -22.01 2.56
N THR A 74 -3.76 -21.33 3.40
CA THR A 74 -3.50 -19.94 3.82
C THR A 74 -2.22 -19.81 4.64
N LYS A 75 -1.89 -20.78 5.51
CA LYS A 75 -0.60 -20.83 6.22
C LYS A 75 0.57 -20.93 5.25
N GLN A 76 0.45 -21.75 4.20
CA GLN A 76 1.49 -21.89 3.19
C GLN A 76 1.64 -20.61 2.37
N GLN A 77 0.53 -20.00 1.94
CA GLN A 77 0.54 -18.70 1.26
C GLN A 77 1.20 -17.61 2.12
N LEU A 78 0.87 -17.57 3.42
CA LEU A 78 1.44 -16.60 4.34
C LEU A 78 2.97 -16.80 4.49
N ALA A 79 3.43 -18.05 4.62
CA ALA A 79 4.87 -18.35 4.66
C ALA A 79 5.60 -17.90 3.38
N THR A 80 4.99 -18.07 2.20
CA THR A 80 5.58 -17.57 0.94
C THR A 80 5.65 -16.04 0.89
N SER A 81 4.62 -15.34 1.40
CA SER A 81 4.62 -13.89 1.43
C SER A 81 5.70 -13.32 2.37
N TYR A 82 5.95 -13.98 3.51
CA TYR A 82 7.01 -13.58 4.43
C TYR A 82 8.41 -13.72 3.82
N LEU A 83 8.67 -14.78 3.05
CA LEU A 83 9.95 -14.96 2.34
C LEU A 83 10.18 -13.84 1.31
N LEU A 84 9.14 -13.47 0.54
CA LEU A 84 9.22 -12.37 -0.41
C LEU A 84 9.49 -11.03 0.27
N LEU A 85 8.93 -10.81 1.47
CA LEU A 85 9.13 -9.59 2.23
C LEU A 85 10.61 -9.43 2.63
N ASP A 86 11.23 -10.50 3.11
CA ASP A 86 12.64 -10.50 3.51
C ASP A 86 13.59 -10.30 2.32
N GLU A 87 13.30 -10.97 1.19
CA GLU A 87 14.07 -10.79 -0.05
C GLU A 87 14.01 -9.33 -0.56
N LEU A 88 12.81 -8.74 -0.56
CA LEU A 88 12.65 -7.33 -0.94
C LEU A 88 13.37 -6.39 0.03
N HIS A 89 13.31 -6.68 1.33
CA HIS A 89 14.00 -5.87 2.34
C HIS A 89 15.52 -5.93 2.15
N HIS A 90 16.06 -7.11 1.87
CA HIS A 90 17.47 -7.29 1.54
C HIS A 90 17.88 -6.53 0.27
N LYS A 91 17.06 -6.64 -0.79
CA LYS A 91 17.29 -5.93 -2.05
C LYS A 91 17.27 -4.41 -1.86
N LEU A 92 16.31 -3.88 -1.11
CA LEU A 92 16.24 -2.45 -0.77
C LEU A 92 17.50 -1.99 -0.02
N ASN A 93 17.91 -2.70 1.03
CA ASN A 93 19.12 -2.36 1.76
C ASN A 93 20.37 -2.39 0.88
N SER A 94 20.53 -3.40 0.02
CA SER A 94 21.63 -3.48 -0.93
C SER A 94 21.63 -2.32 -1.93
N THR A 95 20.47 -1.99 -2.53
CA THR A 95 20.37 -0.85 -3.45
C THR A 95 20.66 0.48 -2.77
N ASN A 96 20.21 0.67 -1.53
CA ASN A 96 20.47 1.89 -0.77
C ASN A 96 21.97 2.07 -0.51
N LEU A 97 22.67 1.01 -0.08
CA LEU A 97 24.12 1.04 0.08
C LEU A 97 24.85 1.37 -1.22
N LEU A 98 24.41 0.79 -2.34
CA LEU A 98 25.00 1.07 -3.65
C LEU A 98 24.80 2.54 -4.07
N VAL A 99 23.60 3.08 -3.86
CA VAL A 99 23.31 4.50 -4.13
C VAL A 99 24.15 5.41 -3.25
N GLN A 100 24.30 5.11 -1.96
CA GLN A 100 25.17 5.87 -1.06
C GLN A 100 26.64 5.82 -1.49
N ALA A 101 27.13 4.66 -1.92
CA ALA A 101 28.49 4.51 -2.43
C ALA A 101 28.70 5.33 -3.71
N LEU A 102 27.73 5.32 -4.64
CA LEU A 102 27.79 6.13 -5.85
C LEU A 102 27.78 7.63 -5.53
N LEU A 103 26.91 8.08 -4.61
CA LEU A 103 26.89 9.47 -4.16
C LEU A 103 28.21 9.89 -3.52
N MET A 104 28.84 9.01 -2.74
CA MET A 104 30.16 9.24 -2.17
C MET A 104 31.24 9.37 -3.26
N GLU A 105 31.20 8.54 -4.30
CA GLU A 105 32.15 8.62 -5.42
C GLU A 105 31.95 9.90 -6.25
N LEU A 106 30.68 10.29 -6.51
CA LEU A 106 30.31 11.53 -7.19
C LEU A 106 30.78 12.77 -6.42
N SER A 107 30.65 12.77 -5.09
CA SER A 107 31.13 13.88 -4.25
C SER A 107 32.64 13.96 -4.11
N LYS A 108 33.36 12.85 -4.37
CA LYS A 108 34.82 12.80 -4.33
C LYS A 108 35.47 13.34 -5.60
N GLN A 109 34.71 13.57 -6.67
CA GLN A 109 35.23 14.15 -7.89
C GLN A 109 35.47 15.65 -7.69
N PRO A 110 36.73 16.11 -7.53
CA PRO A 110 36.99 17.52 -7.33
C PRO A 110 36.82 18.22 -8.67
N VAL A 111 35.92 19.21 -8.68
CA VAL A 111 35.96 20.30 -9.64
C VAL A 111 37.41 20.82 -9.64
N LYS A 112 38.06 20.78 -10.80
CA LYS A 112 39.37 21.40 -11.00
C LYS A 112 39.18 22.89 -10.75
N ASP A 113 39.57 23.36 -9.57
CA ASP A 113 39.73 24.78 -9.27
C ASP A 113 40.74 25.35 -10.27
N SER A 114 40.23 26.03 -11.29
CA SER A 114 40.99 27.02 -12.03
C SER A 114 40.67 28.35 -11.36
N ASP A 115 41.73 29.09 -11.02
CA ASP A 115 41.69 30.45 -10.50
C ASP A 115 40.64 31.31 -11.22
N ASP A 116 39.57 31.71 -10.52
CA ASP A 116 38.97 33.05 -10.66
C ASP A 116 37.79 33.22 -9.69
N ASN A 117 37.96 34.05 -8.66
CA ASN A 117 36.86 34.44 -7.77
C ASN A 117 35.70 35.15 -8.51
N ASN A 118 35.92 35.57 -9.76
CA ASN A 118 34.88 36.12 -10.63
C ASN A 118 34.02 35.04 -11.29
N ASP A 119 34.60 33.91 -11.68
CA ASP A 119 33.87 32.84 -12.36
C ASP A 119 32.88 32.14 -11.43
N LYS A 120 33.23 31.99 -10.15
CA LYS A 120 32.32 31.41 -9.15
C LYS A 120 31.05 32.23 -8.96
N PHE A 121 31.12 33.55 -9.02
CA PHE A 121 29.97 34.43 -8.88
C PHE A 121 29.07 34.41 -10.14
N ILE A 122 29.67 34.35 -11.32
CA ILE A 122 28.93 34.21 -12.58
C ILE A 122 28.26 32.84 -12.68
N ILE A 123 28.96 31.78 -12.26
CA ILE A 123 28.43 30.41 -12.24
C ILE A 123 27.27 30.28 -11.25
N ASP A 124 27.37 30.85 -10.04
CA ASP A 124 26.31 30.75 -9.02
C ASP A 124 25.02 31.46 -9.46
N GLY A 125 25.14 32.68 -10.01
CA GLY A 125 23.99 33.42 -10.55
C GLY A 125 23.39 32.79 -11.81
N PHE A 126 24.22 32.20 -12.67
CA PHE A 126 23.79 31.47 -13.87
C PHE A 126 23.05 30.19 -13.51
N PHE A 127 23.56 29.42 -12.55
CA PHE A 127 22.90 28.21 -12.08
C PHE A 127 21.55 28.51 -11.44
N ASP A 128 21.39 29.64 -10.75
CA ASP A 128 20.12 30.01 -10.14
C ASP A 128 19.02 30.26 -11.19
N GLU A 129 19.30 30.98 -12.28
CA GLU A 129 18.30 31.20 -13.35
C GLU A 129 17.96 29.91 -14.12
N VAL A 130 18.98 29.09 -14.38
CA VAL A 130 18.81 27.79 -15.05
C VAL A 130 18.02 26.83 -14.17
N MET A 131 18.32 26.82 -12.87
CA MET A 131 17.60 26.03 -11.88
C MET A 131 16.18 26.55 -11.72
N LEU A 132 15.93 27.86 -11.72
CA LEU A 132 14.58 28.40 -11.68
C LEU A 132 13.72 27.95 -12.88
N ALA A 133 14.33 27.73 -14.05
CA ALA A 133 13.61 27.31 -15.26
C ALA A 133 13.42 25.79 -15.37
N ILE A 134 14.29 24.98 -14.77
CA ILE A 134 14.31 23.51 -14.90
C ILE A 134 13.81 22.82 -13.62
N ALA A 135 13.87 23.50 -12.48
CA ALA A 135 13.46 22.96 -11.19
C ALA A 135 11.98 22.61 -11.16
N PRO A 136 11.58 21.66 -10.28
CA PRO A 136 10.18 21.40 -10.02
C PRO A 136 9.47 22.66 -9.54
N HIS A 137 8.37 23.00 -10.21
CA HIS A 137 7.50 24.10 -9.80
C HIS A 137 6.34 23.56 -8.97
N LYS A 138 6.12 24.17 -7.80
CA LYS A 138 4.95 23.86 -6.97
C LYS A 138 3.66 24.22 -7.71
N LEU A 139 2.69 23.31 -7.66
CA LEU A 139 1.35 23.52 -8.20
C LEU A 139 0.62 24.60 -7.38
N PRO A 140 -0.09 25.54 -8.04
CA PRO A 140 -0.79 26.63 -7.35
C PRO A 140 -1.91 26.14 -6.43
N LEU A 141 -2.41 24.93 -6.66
CA LEU A 141 -3.47 24.29 -5.87
C LEU A 141 -2.95 23.17 -4.95
N GLY A 142 -1.62 23.00 -4.85
CA GLY A 142 -1.00 21.92 -4.09
C GLY A 142 -1.11 20.55 -4.77
N TYR A 143 -1.30 19.50 -3.96
CA TYR A 143 -1.25 18.11 -4.41
C TYR A 143 -2.32 17.79 -5.47
N SER A 144 -1.88 17.28 -6.63
CA SER A 144 -2.76 16.81 -7.70
C SER A 144 -2.87 15.28 -7.69
N PRO A 145 -4.08 14.70 -7.49
CA PRO A 145 -4.29 13.25 -7.53
C PRO A 145 -3.96 12.61 -8.89
N ARG A 146 -3.91 13.39 -9.97
CA ARG A 146 -3.61 12.88 -11.33
C ARG A 146 -2.12 12.69 -11.57
N THR A 147 -1.29 13.54 -10.96
CA THR A 147 0.17 13.50 -11.09
C THR A 147 0.84 12.90 -9.84
N GLY A 148 0.08 12.67 -8.76
CA GLY A 148 0.58 12.09 -7.52
C GLY A 148 1.61 12.98 -6.79
N SER A 149 1.62 14.27 -7.10
CA SER A 149 2.64 15.22 -6.65
C SER A 149 2.05 16.62 -6.52
N ASP A 150 2.65 17.45 -5.67
CA ASP A 150 2.40 18.89 -5.55
C ASP A 150 3.39 19.71 -6.41
N GLU A 151 4.21 19.05 -7.22
CA GLU A 151 5.27 19.61 -8.06
C GLU A 151 5.10 19.16 -9.52
N VAL A 152 5.43 20.05 -10.45
CA VAL A 152 5.50 19.76 -11.89
C VAL A 152 6.92 19.96 -12.37
N TYR A 153 7.45 18.93 -13.02
CA TYR A 153 8.76 18.97 -13.67
C TYR A 153 8.58 19.46 -15.11
N PRO A 154 9.25 20.55 -15.53
CA PRO A 154 9.20 20.99 -16.91
C PRO A 154 9.81 19.90 -17.81
N PRO A 155 9.10 19.45 -18.86
CA PRO A 155 9.62 18.42 -19.77
C PRO A 155 10.78 18.94 -20.65
N VAL A 156 10.94 20.25 -20.69
CA VAL A 156 11.88 20.98 -21.53
C VAL A 156 12.98 21.56 -20.64
N GLY A 157 14.23 21.47 -21.08
CA GLY A 157 15.38 22.03 -20.37
C GLY A 157 16.12 21.05 -19.45
N ALA A 158 15.53 19.90 -19.11
CA ALA A 158 16.23 18.86 -18.33
C ALA A 158 17.54 18.39 -18.98
N GLY A 159 17.64 18.45 -20.32
CA GLY A 159 18.87 18.17 -21.06
C GLY A 159 20.01 19.13 -20.74
N CYS A 160 19.70 20.39 -20.36
CA CYS A 160 20.70 21.42 -20.06
C CYS A 160 21.61 21.05 -18.88
N LEU A 161 21.11 20.30 -17.89
CA LEU A 161 21.87 19.87 -16.72
C LEU A 161 23.09 18.99 -17.08
N ARG A 162 23.04 18.32 -18.24
CA ARG A 162 24.12 17.45 -18.73
C ARG A 162 25.17 18.18 -19.57
N TYR A 163 24.88 19.40 -20.01
CA TYR A 163 25.70 20.16 -20.96
C TYR A 163 26.00 21.57 -20.42
N GLN A 164 26.47 21.63 -19.18
CA GLN A 164 26.70 22.87 -18.43
C GLN A 164 27.74 23.76 -19.12
N GLU A 165 28.87 23.21 -19.57
CA GLU A 165 29.93 23.99 -20.23
C GLU A 165 29.45 24.68 -21.52
N GLU A 166 28.73 23.96 -22.38
CA GLU A 166 28.17 24.53 -23.62
C GLU A 166 27.10 25.57 -23.32
N LEU A 167 26.31 25.37 -22.25
CA LEU A 167 25.30 26.32 -21.81
C LEU A 167 25.91 27.59 -21.22
N THR A 168 26.95 27.49 -20.41
CA THR A 168 27.67 28.65 -19.84
C THR A 168 28.24 29.50 -20.96
N LYS A 169 28.81 28.87 -21.99
CA LYS A 169 29.30 29.57 -23.18
C LYS A 169 28.19 30.20 -24.02
N TYR A 170 27.03 29.56 -24.10
CA TYR A 170 25.87 30.11 -24.78
C TYR A 170 25.25 31.31 -24.05
N MET A 171 25.40 31.37 -22.73
CA MET A 171 24.87 32.46 -21.89
C MET A 171 25.94 33.50 -21.51
N SER A 172 27.14 33.43 -22.08
CA SER A 172 28.22 34.39 -21.82
C SER A 172 28.05 35.70 -22.61
N TYR A 173 26.85 36.28 -22.58
CA TYR A 173 26.53 37.55 -23.24
C TYR A 173 26.32 38.67 -22.20
N GLU A 174 26.57 39.90 -22.61
CA GLU A 174 26.31 41.06 -21.76
C GLU A 174 24.82 41.42 -21.79
N ILE A 175 24.20 41.53 -20.61
CA ILE A 175 22.81 41.97 -20.48
C ILE A 175 22.69 43.40 -21.02
N GLY A 176 21.87 43.60 -22.05
CA GLY A 176 21.66 44.88 -22.73
C GLY A 176 22.73 45.25 -23.77
N GLY A 177 23.78 44.43 -23.93
CA GLY A 177 24.80 44.55 -24.97
C GLY A 177 24.39 43.92 -26.30
N GLU A 178 25.30 43.88 -27.28
CA GLU A 178 25.08 43.21 -28.57
C GLU A 178 25.07 41.69 -28.40
N CYS A 179 24.15 41.01 -29.10
CA CYS A 179 24.10 39.55 -29.08
C CYS A 179 25.31 38.96 -29.84
N PRO A 180 26.06 38.01 -29.23
CA PRO A 180 27.11 37.29 -29.93
C PRO A 180 26.52 36.42 -31.06
N VAL A 181 27.35 36.02 -32.02
CA VAL A 181 26.96 35.09 -33.10
C VAL A 181 27.22 33.66 -32.64
N ASP A 182 26.16 33.00 -32.17
CA ASP A 182 26.22 31.74 -31.45
C ASP A 182 25.03 30.81 -31.78
N ASP A 183 24.45 30.99 -32.98
CA ASP A 183 23.38 30.16 -33.56
C ASP A 183 23.74 28.66 -33.60
N VAL A 184 25.01 28.35 -33.79
CA VAL A 184 25.53 26.97 -33.80
C VAL A 184 25.44 26.33 -32.41
N PHE A 185 25.69 27.11 -31.36
CA PHE A 185 25.54 26.65 -29.98
C PHE A 185 24.05 26.51 -29.62
N ALA A 186 23.21 27.43 -30.07
CA ALA A 186 21.75 27.36 -29.94
C ALA A 186 21.20 26.04 -30.48
N ASN A 187 21.50 25.75 -31.75
CA ASN A 187 21.01 24.56 -32.44
C ASN A 187 21.52 23.27 -31.78
N ARG A 188 22.78 23.25 -31.32
CA ARG A 188 23.37 22.10 -30.64
C ARG A 188 22.68 21.82 -29.30
N LEU A 189 22.43 22.86 -28.51
CA LEU A 189 21.72 22.74 -27.23
C LEU A 189 20.27 22.28 -27.45
N MET A 190 19.58 22.83 -28.45
CA MET A 190 18.23 22.40 -28.82
C MET A 190 18.16 20.93 -29.23
N LEU A 191 19.08 20.46 -30.09
CA LEU A 191 19.18 19.05 -30.48
C LEU A 191 19.45 18.12 -29.29
N ARG A 192 20.03 18.64 -28.22
CA ARG A 192 20.32 17.92 -26.98
C ARG A 192 19.20 18.03 -25.93
N GLY A 193 18.05 18.61 -26.28
CA GLY A 193 16.92 18.78 -25.37
C GLY A 193 17.10 19.92 -24.36
N CYS A 194 18.06 20.82 -24.62
CA CYS A 194 18.23 22.09 -23.94
C CYS A 194 17.62 23.19 -24.82
N GLU A 195 16.28 23.26 -24.83
CA GLU A 195 15.54 24.32 -25.54
C GLU A 195 15.80 25.67 -24.86
N PRO A 196 15.92 26.78 -25.62
CA PRO A 196 16.71 27.89 -25.15
C PRO A 196 16.06 28.59 -23.96
N LEU A 197 16.78 28.48 -22.85
CA LEU A 197 16.77 29.39 -21.72
C LEU A 197 16.79 30.86 -22.21
N PRO A 198 16.26 31.81 -21.42
CA PRO A 198 15.81 33.12 -21.89
C PRO A 198 16.94 33.98 -22.46
N ARG A 199 17.21 33.82 -23.76
CA ARG A 199 18.20 34.60 -24.52
C ARG A 199 17.74 36.02 -24.89
N ARG A 200 16.71 36.53 -24.24
CA ARG A 200 16.02 37.77 -24.61
C ARG A 200 16.56 39.02 -23.90
N ARG A 201 17.78 38.95 -23.37
CA ARG A 201 18.38 40.03 -22.59
C ARG A 201 19.46 40.82 -23.34
N CYS A 202 19.87 40.39 -24.53
CA CYS A 202 20.78 41.14 -25.41
C CYS A 202 20.00 41.89 -26.51
N ARG A 203 20.62 42.95 -27.06
CA ARG A 203 20.13 43.69 -28.22
C ARG A 203 20.60 43.00 -29.49
N VAL A 204 19.63 42.74 -30.37
CA VAL A 204 19.83 42.21 -31.73
C VAL A 204 20.26 43.34 -32.66
#